data_AF-A0A950LWG2-F1
#
_entry.id   AF-A0A950LWG2-F1
#
_cell.length_a   1.000
_cell.length_b   1.000
_cell.length_c   1.000
_cell.angle_alpha   90.00
_cell.angle_beta   90.00
_cell.angle_gamma   90.00
#
_symmetry.space_group_name_H-M   'P 1'
#
loop_
_entity.id
_entity.type
_entity.pdbx_description
1 polymer ?
#
loop_
_entity_poly.entity_id
_entity_poly.type
_entity_poly.pdbx_seq_one_letter_code
_entity_poly.pdbx_strand_id
1 'polypeptide(L)' 'MELYNHVDGPGRGHRKAIPATCQLHRGPVGFANLMVSKQGGSIVFDPHVTGACVMSLDEDGAKLLCNLLTEWLG' A
#
# COMPACT_ATOMS: atom_id res chain seq x y z
N MET A 1 -21.51 -14.42 -9.42
CA MET A 1 -21.16 -13.00 -9.64
C MET A 1 -19.68 -13.01 -9.95
N GLU A 2 -19.40 -12.99 -11.25
CA GLU A 2 -18.14 -13.34 -11.87
C GLU A 2 -17.14 -12.17 -11.93
N LEU A 3 -15.86 -12.56 -11.90
CA LEU A 3 -14.71 -11.89 -12.51
C LEU A 3 -14.26 -10.55 -11.92
N TYR A 4 -13.37 -10.66 -10.94
CA TYR A 4 -12.32 -9.68 -10.66
C TYR A 4 -11.46 -9.58 -11.93
N ASN A 5 -11.83 -8.64 -12.80
CA ASN A 5 -11.09 -8.36 -14.01
C ASN A 5 -9.66 -7.99 -13.65
N HIS A 6 -8.75 -8.90 -13.98
CA HIS A 6 -7.32 -8.70 -13.93
C HIS A 6 -7.00 -7.67 -15.03
N VAL A 7 -6.94 -6.40 -14.66
CA VAL A 7 -6.46 -5.35 -15.56
C VAL A 7 -4.94 -5.50 -15.65
N ASP A 8 -4.53 -6.34 -16.59
CA ASP A 8 -3.18 -6.51 -17.13
C ASP A 8 -2.87 -5.32 -18.07
N GLY A 9 -2.75 -4.12 -17.49
CA GLY A 9 -2.28 -2.93 -18.22
C GLY A 9 -0.75 -2.84 -18.24
N PRO A 10 -0.13 -2.28 -19.30
CA PRO A 10 1.32 -2.24 -19.46
C PRO A 10 1.94 -1.18 -18.53
N GLY A 11 2.28 -1.58 -17.31
CA GLY A 11 2.94 -0.75 -16.29
C GLY A 11 3.33 -1.55 -15.04
N ARG A 12 3.60 -2.85 -15.21
CA ARG A 12 3.78 -3.81 -14.12
C ARG A 12 5.20 -3.78 -13.58
N GLY A 13 5.33 -3.49 -12.29
CA GLY A 13 6.57 -3.81 -11.58
C GLY A 13 6.48 -3.70 -10.06
N HIS A 14 5.82 -2.67 -9.52
CA HIS A 14 6.01 -2.36 -8.09
C HIS A 14 4.78 -1.96 -7.30
N ARG A 15 3.58 -1.92 -7.91
CA ARG A 15 2.36 -1.53 -7.18
C ARG A 15 1.64 -2.76 -6.62
N LYS A 16 1.43 -2.80 -5.30
CA LYS A 16 0.64 -3.82 -4.60
C LYS A 16 -0.48 -3.16 -3.80
N ALA A 17 -1.66 -3.79 -3.78
CA ALA A 17 -2.77 -3.39 -2.93
C ALA A 17 -2.83 -4.32 -1.71
N ILE A 18 -2.84 -3.75 -0.50
CA ILE A 18 -2.97 -4.49 0.75
C ILE A 18 -4.30 -4.07 1.39
N PRO A 19 -5.24 -4.99 1.63
CA PRO A 19 -6.45 -4.67 2.38
C PRO A 19 -6.10 -4.11 3.76
N ALA A 20 -6.70 -2.99 4.12
CA ALA A 20 -6.44 -2.27 5.37
C ALA A 20 -7.74 -1.67 5.92
N THR A 21 -7.70 -1.25 7.19
CA THR A 21 -8.82 -0.59 7.83
C THR A 21 -8.37 0.76 8.37
N CYS A 22 -8.96 1.84 7.86
CA CYS A 22 -8.81 3.18 8.41
C CYS A 22 -9.51 3.26 9.77
N GLN A 23 -8.73 3.48 10.83
CA GLN A 23 -9.25 3.59 12.20
C GLN A 23 -10.11 4.84 12.42
N LEU A 24 -9.95 5.88 11.58
CA LEU A 24 -10.72 7.13 11.67
C LEU A 24 -12.18 6.93 11.22
N HIS A 25 -12.39 6.25 10.09
CA HIS A 25 -13.72 6.17 9.48
C HIS A 25 -14.56 4.97 9.95
N ARG A 26 -13.94 3.94 10.58
CA ARG A 26 -14.53 2.75 11.23
C ARG A 26 -15.57 1.97 10.38
N GLY A 27 -15.79 0.69 10.71
CA GLY A 27 -16.79 -0.14 10.02
C GLY A 27 -16.54 -0.29 8.50
N PRO A 28 -17.59 -0.58 7.69
CA PRO A 28 -17.45 -0.76 6.24
C PRO A 28 -16.90 0.46 5.51
N VAL A 29 -17.15 1.66 6.05
CA VAL A 29 -16.66 2.95 5.51
C VAL A 29 -15.16 3.15 5.79
N GLY A 30 -14.61 2.41 6.75
CA GLY A 30 -13.19 2.37 7.06
C GLY A 30 -12.41 1.34 6.25
N PHE A 31 -13.05 0.46 5.47
CA PHE A 31 -12.34 -0.47 4.61
C PHE A 31 -11.62 0.31 3.50
N ALA A 32 -10.30 0.17 3.43
CA ALA A 32 -9.47 0.84 2.43
C ALA A 32 -8.38 -0.12 1.94
N ASN A 33 -7.90 0.05 0.71
CA ASN A 33 -6.70 -0.64 0.28
C ASN A 33 -5.52 0.30 0.48
N LEU A 34 -4.51 -0.14 1.24
CA LEU A 34 -3.21 0.49 1.27
C LEU A 34 -2.49 0.17 -0.03
N MET A 35 -2.28 1.17 -0.86
CA MET A 35 -1.53 1.03 -2.10
C MET A 35 -0.05 1.25 -1.80
N VAL A 36 0.77 0.26 -2.14
CA VAL A 36 2.23 0.31 -1.98
C VAL A 36 2.86 0.38 -3.35
N SER A 37 3.79 1.31 -3.61
CA SER A 37 4.51 1.40 -4.88
C SER A 37 5.98 1.77 -4.72
N LYS A 38 6.85 1.38 -5.66
CA LYS A 38 8.24 1.87 -5.75
C LYS A 38 8.34 2.93 -6.85
N GLN A 39 8.88 4.09 -6.53
CA GLN A 39 9.03 5.22 -7.46
C GLN A 39 10.36 5.92 -7.21
N GLY A 40 11.24 5.99 -8.21
CA GLY A 40 12.46 6.79 -8.13
C GLY A 40 13.39 6.49 -6.93
N GLY A 41 13.45 5.22 -6.49
CA GLY A 41 14.23 4.81 -5.30
C GLY A 41 13.43 4.81 -3.98
N SER A 42 12.25 5.41 -3.97
CA SER A 42 11.39 5.50 -2.78
C SER A 42 10.30 4.43 -2.75
N ILE A 43 9.85 4.06 -1.55
CA ILE A 43 8.63 3.27 -1.34
C ILE A 43 7.53 4.19 -0.84
N VAL A 44 6.40 4.17 -1.54
CA VAL A 44 5.24 5.04 -1.28
C VAL A 44 4.09 4.21 -0.75
N PHE A 45 3.55 4.64 0.39
CA PHE A 45 2.37 4.11 1.05
C PHE A 45 1.21 5.10 0.91
N ASP A 46 0.16 4.68 0.22
CA ASP A 46 -1.04 5.46 -0.03
C ASP A 46 -2.26 4.77 0.63
N PRO A 47 -2.56 5.12 1.89
CA PRO A 47 -3.66 4.54 2.66
C PRO A 47 -5.06 4.93 2.20
N HIS A 48 -5.27 5.96 1.36
CA HIS A 48 -6.61 6.40 0.96
C HIS A 48 -6.71 6.66 -0.53
N VAL A 49 -7.74 6.09 -1.18
CA VAL A 49 -8.04 6.30 -2.62
C VAL A 49 -8.21 7.78 -2.99
N THR A 50 -8.55 8.65 -2.03
CA THR A 50 -8.70 10.09 -2.22
C THR A 50 -7.38 10.87 -2.23
N GLY A 51 -6.24 10.24 -1.98
CA GLY A 51 -4.93 10.90 -1.92
C GLY A 51 -4.72 11.79 -0.68
N ALA A 52 -5.63 11.73 0.30
CA ALA A 52 -5.60 12.59 1.47
C ALA A 52 -4.44 12.29 2.44
N CYS A 53 -3.83 11.12 2.35
CA CYS A 53 -2.67 10.75 3.15
C CYS A 53 -1.72 9.94 2.27
N VAL A 54 -0.54 10.45 1.98
CA VAL A 54 0.54 9.73 1.29
C VAL A 54 1.77 9.81 2.16
N MET A 55 2.34 8.65 2.52
CA MET A 55 3.60 8.56 3.25
C MET A 55 4.66 8.02 2.29
N SER A 56 5.78 8.73 2.16
CA SER A 56 6.89 8.31 1.31
C SER A 56 8.12 8.07 2.17
N LEU A 57 8.81 6.96 1.91
CA LEU A 57 10.11 6.63 2.51
C LEU A 57 11.13 6.54 1.37
N ASP A 58 12.35 6.99 1.62
CA ASP A 58 13.48 6.62 0.76
C ASP A 58 13.81 5.13 0.91
N GLU A 59 14.80 4.65 0.16
CA GLU A 59 15.14 3.23 0.15
C GLU A 59 15.57 2.72 1.53
N ASP A 60 16.34 3.51 2.28
CA ASP A 60 16.87 3.12 3.59
C ASP A 60 15.77 3.12 4.66
N GLY A 61 14.90 4.14 4.68
CA GLY A 61 13.72 4.16 5.52
C GLY A 61 12.77 2.99 5.23
N ALA A 62 12.63 2.63 3.95
CA ALA A 62 11.83 1.47 3.56
C ALA A 62 12.45 0.14 4.00
N LYS A 63 13.78 0.00 3.94
CA LYS A 63 14.50 -1.18 4.47
C LYS A 63 14.33 -1.29 5.98
N LEU A 64 14.41 -0.18 6.71
CA LEU A 64 14.17 -0.16 8.15
C LEU A 64 12.75 -0.62 8.49
N LEU A 65 11.74 -0.10 7.79
CA LEU A 65 10.36 -0.57 7.94
C LEU A 65 10.23 -2.07 7.62
N CYS A 66 10.86 -2.54 6.53
CA CYS A 66 10.86 -3.95 6.18
C CYS A 66 11.47 -4.82 7.28
N ASN A 67 12.63 -4.44 7.82
CA ASN A 67 13.30 -5.16 8.89
C ASN A 67 12.44 -5.22 10.15
N LEU A 68 11.81 -4.10 10.54
CA LEU A 68 10.89 -4.05 11.67
C LEU A 68 9.68 -4.97 11.46
N LEU A 69 9.09 -4.97 10.25
CA LEU A 69 7.98 -5.86 9.93
C LEU A 69 8.39 -7.33 9.96
N THR A 70 9.56 -7.67 9.42
CA THR A 70 10.13 -9.03 9.50
C THR A 70 10.38 -9.43 10.95
N GLU A 71 10.96 -8.56 11.78
CA GLU A 71 11.18 -8.85 13.19
C GLU A 71 9.87 -9.15 13.94
N TRP A 72 8.80 -8.41 13.64
CA TRP A 72 7.53 -8.56 14.34
C TRP A 72 6.68 -9.73 13.83
N LEU A 73 6.82 -10.10 12.56
CA LEU A 73 5.94 -11.07 11.90
C LEU A 73 6.62 -12.43 11.61
N GLY A 74 7.95 -12.53 11.73
CA GLY A 74 8.75 -13.72 11.46
C GLY A 74 9.24 -13.85 10.02
#